data_AF-A0A8C2E3Z9-F1
#
_entry.id   AF-A0A8C2E3Z9-F1
#
_cell.length_a   1.000
_cell.length_b   1.000
_cell.length_c   1.000
_cell.angle_alpha   90.00
_cell.angle_beta   90.00
_cell.angle_gamma   90.00
#
_symmetry.space_group_name_H-M   'P 1'
#
loop_
_entity.id
_entity.type
_entity.pdbx_description
1 polymer ?
#
loop_
_entity_poly.entity_id
_entity_poly.type
_entity_poly.pdbx_seq_one_letter_code
_entity_poly.pdbx_strand_id
1 'polypeptide(L)'
;MDSFAHVSPETLTQLYFVINSHLVIVLGYYCLLKRVKGWFFRRCDDHAFEQPPFGSFVQDGSKKPLIPDPNLDRNPTNGSDRNADSLPSSCTDEQTLHKDILQRTALDIIDVSAVISQGLEQHEYMDRARQYSTKLGVLNRTLSQKKPVPLPSLSSHPQQVLAADLVSYADIQQVSKIAAYAYSAISQIKVDAKEELVVQFAIP
;
A
#
# COMPACT_ATOMS: atom_id res chain seq x y z
N MET A 1 -38.54 49.67 -19.72
CA MET A 1 -39.69 48.86 -19.28
C MET A 1 -39.12 47.56 -18.77
N ASP A 2 -38.69 47.64 -17.52
CA ASP A 2 -37.96 46.61 -16.80
C ASP A 2 -38.93 45.56 -16.27
N SER A 3 -38.61 44.28 -16.50
CA SER A 3 -39.29 43.16 -15.86
C SER A 3 -38.23 42.26 -15.24
N PHE A 4 -37.57 42.75 -14.19
CA PHE A 4 -36.78 41.93 -13.29
C PHE A 4 -37.74 41.07 -12.47
N ALA A 5 -37.87 39.79 -12.83
CA ALA A 5 -38.59 38.83 -12.03
C ALA A 5 -37.95 38.76 -10.64
N HIS A 6 -38.73 39.12 -9.63
CA HIS A 6 -38.36 39.06 -8.22
C HIS A 6 -38.22 37.59 -7.82
N VAL A 7 -37.00 37.05 -7.86
CA VAL A 7 -36.69 35.71 -7.35
C VAL A 7 -36.75 35.77 -5.82
N SER A 8 -37.76 35.11 -5.24
CA SER A 8 -37.99 35.06 -3.79
C SER A 8 -36.78 34.45 -3.06
N PRO A 9 -36.30 35.04 -1.94
CA PRO A 9 -35.14 34.55 -1.17
C PRO A 9 -35.32 33.11 -0.64
N GLU A 10 -36.56 32.61 -0.57
CA GLU A 10 -36.84 31.20 -0.22
C GLU A 10 -36.32 30.22 -1.28
N THR A 11 -36.35 30.59 -2.56
CA THR A 11 -35.88 29.73 -3.67
C THR A 11 -34.36 29.59 -3.71
N LEU A 12 -33.63 30.65 -3.34
CA LEU A 12 -32.17 30.62 -3.20
C LEU A 12 -31.74 29.79 -1.99
N THR A 13 -32.50 29.84 -0.90
CA THR A 13 -32.22 29.07 0.32
C THR A 13 -32.46 27.57 0.09
N GLN A 14 -33.53 27.21 -0.63
CA GLN A 14 -33.81 25.84 -1.05
C GLN A 14 -32.74 25.30 -2.00
N LEU A 15 -32.31 26.09 -2.98
CA LEU A 15 -31.24 25.71 -3.90
C LEU A 15 -29.90 25.53 -3.18
N TYR A 16 -29.60 26.40 -2.20
CA TYR A 16 -28.41 26.28 -1.36
C TYR A 16 -28.46 25.00 -0.50
N PHE A 17 -29.62 24.66 0.06
CA PHE A 17 -29.80 23.44 0.85
C PHE A 17 -29.65 22.17 0.00
N VAL A 18 -30.19 22.17 -1.23
CA VAL A 18 -30.07 21.05 -2.17
C VAL A 18 -28.62 20.88 -2.66
N ILE A 19 -27.93 21.97 -3.01
CA ILE A 19 -26.53 21.93 -3.46
C ILE A 19 -25.60 21.46 -2.34
N ASN A 20 -25.76 21.99 -1.12
CA ASN A 20 -24.94 21.57 0.02
C ASN A 20 -25.23 20.12 0.42
N SER A 21 -26.50 19.70 0.37
CA SER A 21 -26.89 18.31 0.63
C SER A 21 -26.32 17.35 -0.40
N HIS A 22 -26.37 17.69 -1.70
CA HIS A 22 -25.75 16.89 -2.77
C HIS A 22 -24.23 16.84 -2.64
N LEU A 23 -23.57 17.95 -2.27
CA LEU A 23 -22.12 17.97 -2.07
C LEU A 23 -21.70 17.11 -0.87
N VAL A 24 -22.46 17.15 0.24
CA VAL A 24 -22.23 16.30 1.42
C VAL A 24 -22.49 14.83 1.11
N ILE A 25 -23.52 14.52 0.31
CA ILE A 25 -23.82 13.14 -0.11
C ILE A 25 -22.73 12.61 -1.05
N VAL A 26 -22.27 13.41 -2.02
CA VAL A 26 -21.22 13.00 -2.96
C VAL A 26 -19.88 12.86 -2.26
N LEU A 27 -19.46 13.84 -1.44
CA LEU A 27 -18.24 13.73 -0.62
C LEU A 27 -18.34 12.58 0.39
N GLY A 28 -19.51 12.39 0.98
CA GLY A 28 -19.84 11.26 1.83
C GLY A 28 -19.69 9.92 1.10
N TYR A 29 -20.20 9.80 -0.12
CA TYR A 29 -20.04 8.62 -0.99
C TYR A 29 -18.58 8.38 -1.38
N TYR A 30 -17.82 9.40 -1.72
CA TYR A 30 -16.38 9.27 -2.00
C TYR A 30 -15.60 8.84 -0.74
N CYS A 31 -15.96 9.38 0.43
CA CYS A 31 -15.40 8.95 1.72
C CYS A 31 -15.79 7.52 2.06
N LEU A 32 -17.06 7.13 1.89
CA LEU A 32 -17.55 5.78 2.17
C LEU A 32 -16.97 4.77 1.18
N LEU A 33 -16.83 5.11 -0.10
CA LEU A 33 -16.22 4.25 -1.11
C LEU A 33 -14.71 4.09 -0.88
N LYS A 34 -14.00 5.14 -0.43
CA LYS A 34 -12.63 5.03 0.09
C LYS A 34 -12.56 4.20 1.38
N ARG A 35 -13.56 4.31 2.27
CA ARG A 35 -13.60 3.59 3.55
C ARG A 35 -13.98 2.13 3.38
N VAL A 36 -14.81 1.77 2.41
CA VAL A 36 -15.19 0.39 2.04
C VAL A 36 -14.07 -0.29 1.25
N LYS A 37 -13.45 0.40 0.28
CA LYS A 37 -12.20 -0.10 -0.35
C LYS A 37 -11.05 -0.19 0.67
N GLY A 38 -11.02 0.71 1.65
CA GLY A 38 -10.11 0.66 2.78
C GLY A 38 -10.43 -0.44 3.79
N TRP A 39 -11.70 -0.75 4.07
CA TRP A 39 -12.12 -1.80 5.01
C TRP A 39 -11.96 -3.20 4.45
N PHE A 40 -12.20 -3.38 3.15
CA PHE A 40 -11.91 -4.65 2.48
C PHE A 40 -10.40 -4.96 2.49
N PHE A 41 -9.55 -3.92 2.59
CA PHE A 41 -8.11 -4.08 2.75
C PHE A 41 -7.62 -4.05 4.21
N ARG A 42 -8.37 -3.42 5.13
CA ARG A 42 -7.95 -3.20 6.54
C ARG A 42 -8.40 -4.28 7.52
N ARG A 43 -9.38 -5.14 7.19
CA ARG A 43 -9.76 -6.23 8.10
C ARG A 43 -8.70 -7.35 8.23
N CYS A 44 -7.62 -7.32 7.45
CA CYS A 44 -6.45 -8.16 7.68
C CYS A 44 -5.40 -7.55 8.63
N ASP A 45 -5.54 -6.27 9.05
CA ASP A 45 -4.47 -5.53 9.74
C ASP A 45 -4.99 -4.65 10.90
N ASP A 46 -5.73 -5.23 11.85
CA ASP A 46 -6.05 -4.53 13.11
C ASP A 46 -5.53 -5.33 14.32
N HIS A 47 -4.21 -5.41 14.45
CA HIS A 47 -3.54 -5.28 15.74
C HIS A 47 -2.60 -4.08 15.71
N ALA A 48 -3.12 -2.99 16.27
CA ALA A 48 -2.43 -1.88 16.93
C ALA A 48 -1.51 -0.93 16.12
N PHE A 49 -1.62 0.34 16.53
CA PHE A 49 -0.51 1.25 16.89
C PHE A 49 -0.49 2.56 16.10
N GLU A 50 -0.79 3.65 16.82
CA GLU A 50 -0.41 5.00 16.42
C GLU A 50 1.12 5.11 16.36
N GLN A 51 1.69 5.35 15.18
CA GLN A 51 2.84 6.25 14.92
C GLN A 51 3.09 6.42 13.39
N PRO A 52 3.64 7.55 12.93
CA PRO A 52 3.74 7.93 11.50
C PRO A 52 4.93 7.25 10.77
N PRO A 53 5.03 7.33 9.43
CA PRO A 53 5.47 6.22 8.58
C PRO A 53 6.99 6.12 8.45
N PHE A 54 7.56 4.99 8.86
CA PHE A 54 8.88 4.58 8.42
C PHE A 54 8.76 3.85 7.08
N GLY A 55 9.43 4.39 6.07
CA GLY A 55 9.65 3.70 4.82
C GLY A 55 10.75 2.66 4.99
N SER A 56 10.42 1.41 4.68
CA SER A 56 11.41 0.39 4.36
C SER A 56 10.81 -0.54 3.31
N PHE A 57 11.47 -0.64 2.16
CA PHE A 57 11.85 -1.89 1.49
C PHE A 57 12.52 -1.55 0.17
N VAL A 58 13.85 -1.59 0.14
CA VAL A 58 14.66 -2.29 -0.87
C VAL A 58 16.06 -2.45 -0.26
N GLN A 59 16.46 -3.69 0.04
CA GLN A 59 17.87 -4.03 0.22
C GLN A 59 18.23 -5.09 -0.82
N ASP A 60 18.72 -4.62 -1.96
CA ASP A 60 19.54 -5.42 -2.88
C ASP A 60 20.94 -5.55 -2.24
N GLY A 61 21.18 -6.72 -1.66
CA GLY A 61 22.44 -7.09 -1.01
C GLY A 61 23.40 -7.73 -1.99
N SER A 62 24.07 -6.92 -2.82
CA SER A 62 25.30 -7.34 -3.51
C SER A 62 26.46 -6.44 -3.11
N LYS A 63 27.20 -6.85 -2.08
CA LYS A 63 28.61 -6.45 -1.87
C LYS A 63 29.44 -7.69 -1.55
N LYS A 64 30.00 -8.28 -2.60
CA LYS A 64 31.14 -9.20 -2.52
C LYS A 64 32.40 -8.36 -2.25
N PRO A 65 33.22 -8.67 -1.24
CA PRO A 65 34.60 -8.20 -1.21
C PRO A 65 35.42 -9.03 -2.19
N LEU A 66 35.92 -8.39 -3.25
CA LEU A 66 36.94 -8.93 -4.15
C LEU A 66 38.30 -8.55 -3.56
N ILE A 67 38.91 -9.43 -2.75
CA ILE A 67 40.35 -9.64 -2.52
C ILE A 67 40.47 -10.61 -1.31
N PRO A 68 41.24 -11.72 -1.42
CA PRO A 68 41.58 -12.53 -0.25
C PRO A 68 42.72 -11.88 0.54
N ASP A 69 42.52 -11.59 1.83
CA ASP A 69 43.59 -11.26 2.77
C ASP A 69 44.49 -12.50 3.00
N PRO A 70 45.81 -12.42 2.79
CA PRO A 70 46.70 -13.56 2.97
C PRO A 70 47.36 -13.50 4.34
N ASN A 71 46.63 -13.83 5.41
CA ASN A 71 47.27 -14.23 6.66
C ASN A 71 46.30 -14.94 7.61
N LEU A 72 46.82 -15.95 8.33
CA LEU A 72 46.17 -17.03 9.11
C LEU A 72 45.91 -18.31 8.27
N ASP A 73 46.47 -19.48 8.54
CA ASP A 73 47.39 -19.90 9.60
C ASP A 73 47.93 -21.33 9.28
N ARG A 74 49.08 -21.67 9.86
CA ARG A 74 49.56 -23.03 10.23
C ARG A 74 49.74 -24.18 9.21
N ASN A 75 51.01 -24.55 9.07
CA ASN A 75 51.59 -25.83 8.63
C ASN A 75 50.96 -27.08 9.31
N PRO A 76 50.65 -28.14 8.54
CA PRO A 76 50.79 -29.52 9.01
C PRO A 76 51.81 -30.31 8.15
N THR A 77 52.81 -30.84 8.84
CA THR A 77 53.85 -31.73 8.34
C THR A 77 53.28 -33.05 7.80
N ASN A 78 53.53 -33.33 6.51
CA ASN A 78 53.80 -34.61 5.81
C ASN A 78 52.99 -35.90 6.15
N GLY A 79 52.48 -36.60 5.11
CA GLY A 79 52.15 -38.04 5.18
C GLY A 79 51.07 -38.58 4.22
N SER A 80 51.48 -38.98 3.02
CA SER A 80 51.08 -40.11 2.15
C SER A 80 49.61 -40.58 1.91
N ASP A 81 49.41 -40.95 0.63
CA ASP A 81 48.56 -42.03 0.05
C ASP A 81 47.10 -41.78 -0.37
N ARG A 82 47.01 -41.43 -1.66
CA ARG A 82 46.08 -41.89 -2.71
C ARG A 82 44.98 -42.89 -2.28
N ASN A 83 43.72 -42.47 -2.44
CA ASN A 83 42.67 -43.32 -2.98
C ASN A 83 41.77 -42.49 -3.91
N ALA A 84 41.85 -42.80 -5.20
CA ALA A 84 40.94 -42.35 -6.23
C ALA A 84 39.90 -43.46 -6.41
N ASP A 85 38.71 -43.28 -5.83
CA ASP A 85 37.47 -43.91 -6.29
C ASP A 85 36.28 -43.31 -5.51
N SER A 86 35.82 -42.15 -5.95
CA SER A 86 34.43 -41.72 -5.89
C SER A 86 34.31 -40.38 -6.62
N LEU A 87 33.61 -40.41 -7.75
CA LEU A 87 33.22 -39.24 -8.53
C LEU A 87 32.55 -38.17 -7.63
N PRO A 88 32.98 -36.89 -7.63
CA PRO A 88 32.20 -35.82 -7.04
C PRO A 88 31.76 -34.83 -8.13
N SER A 89 31.11 -35.32 -9.19
CA SER A 89 30.42 -34.44 -10.15
C SER A 89 28.90 -34.39 -9.94
N SER A 90 28.34 -35.36 -9.21
CA SER A 90 26.91 -35.38 -8.79
C SER A 90 26.70 -34.92 -7.35
N CYS A 91 27.75 -34.91 -6.52
CA CYS A 91 27.67 -34.50 -5.11
C CYS A 91 27.49 -32.97 -4.96
N THR A 92 27.99 -32.20 -5.92
CA THR A 92 27.89 -30.74 -5.90
C THR A 92 26.46 -30.27 -6.10
N ASP A 93 25.69 -30.92 -6.99
CA ASP A 93 24.30 -30.55 -7.32
C ASP A 93 23.34 -30.79 -6.13
N GLU A 94 23.46 -31.95 -5.49
CA GLU A 94 22.71 -32.29 -4.28
C GLU A 94 23.08 -31.38 -3.10
N GLN A 95 24.36 -31.03 -2.96
CA GLN A 95 24.81 -30.08 -1.96
C GLN A 95 24.36 -28.63 -2.25
N THR A 96 24.26 -28.22 -3.51
CA THR A 96 23.69 -26.92 -3.88
C THR A 96 22.19 -26.89 -3.65
N LEU A 97 21.46 -27.95 -3.99
CA LEU A 97 20.04 -28.09 -3.70
C LEU A 97 19.76 -27.95 -2.20
N HIS A 98 20.56 -28.61 -1.36
CA HIS A 98 20.41 -28.50 0.10
C HIS A 98 20.69 -27.07 0.60
N LYS A 99 21.72 -26.40 0.06
CA LYS A 99 21.99 -24.98 0.41
C LYS A 99 20.85 -24.07 0.00
N ASP A 100 20.26 -24.29 -1.17
CA ASP A 100 19.12 -23.50 -1.66
C ASP A 100 17.88 -23.75 -0.80
N ILE A 101 17.63 -24.99 -0.38
CA ILE A 101 16.54 -25.33 0.55
C ILE A 101 16.73 -24.60 1.88
N LEU A 102 17.94 -24.64 2.45
CA LEU A 102 18.23 -23.97 3.73
C LEU A 102 18.12 -22.44 3.59
N GLN A 103 18.65 -21.87 2.51
CA GLN A 103 18.57 -20.43 2.25
C GLN A 103 17.12 -19.98 2.08
N ARG A 104 16.34 -20.71 1.27
CA ARG A 104 14.92 -20.40 1.06
C ARG A 104 14.12 -20.55 2.35
N THR A 105 14.37 -21.61 3.10
CA THR A 105 13.74 -21.83 4.41
C THR A 105 14.10 -20.71 5.39
N ALA A 106 15.34 -20.24 5.40
CA ALA A 106 15.77 -19.13 6.25
C ALA A 106 15.10 -17.79 5.87
N LEU A 107 14.71 -17.60 4.60
CA LEU A 107 13.97 -16.44 4.14
C LEU A 107 12.46 -16.54 4.42
N ASP A 108 11.90 -17.75 4.39
CA ASP A 108 10.47 -18.01 4.57
C ASP A 108 10.07 -18.11 6.06
N ILE A 109 11.01 -18.37 6.96
CA ILE A 109 10.78 -18.37 8.41
C ILE A 109 10.61 -16.93 8.92
N ILE A 110 9.54 -16.70 9.66
CA ILE A 110 9.26 -15.41 10.30
C ILE A 110 9.98 -15.34 11.65
N ASP A 111 10.91 -14.39 11.80
CA ASP A 111 11.50 -14.06 13.10
C ASP A 111 10.49 -13.27 13.95
N VAL A 112 9.84 -13.97 14.90
CA VAL A 112 8.88 -13.38 15.85
C VAL A 112 9.53 -12.41 16.83
N SER A 113 10.86 -12.39 16.96
CA SER A 113 11.60 -11.52 17.89
C SER A 113 12.03 -10.19 17.28
N ALA A 114 11.94 -10.03 15.95
CA ALA A 114 12.36 -8.83 15.22
C ALA A 114 11.50 -7.57 15.48
N VAL A 115 10.45 -7.67 16.32
CA VAL A 115 9.58 -6.56 16.73
C VAL A 115 10.37 -5.44 17.43
N ILE A 116 11.48 -5.78 18.08
CA ILE A 116 12.41 -4.81 18.66
C ILE A 116 13.55 -4.64 17.66
N SER A 117 13.50 -3.56 16.87
CA SER A 117 14.57 -3.23 15.94
C SER A 117 15.93 -3.28 16.66
N GLN A 118 16.82 -4.19 16.21
CA GLN A 118 18.25 -3.89 16.25
C GLN A 118 18.43 -2.71 15.30
N GLY A 119 18.27 -1.52 15.87
CA GLY A 119 18.28 -0.26 15.14
C GLY A 119 19.60 -0.11 14.41
N LEU A 120 19.53 0.44 13.21
CA LEU A 120 20.70 0.94 12.52
C LEU A 120 21.43 1.93 13.45
N GLU A 121 22.74 1.82 13.56
CA GLU A 121 23.50 2.80 14.35
C GLU A 121 23.31 4.20 13.76
N GLN A 122 23.21 5.22 14.61
CA GLN A 122 22.87 6.58 14.18
C GLN A 122 23.85 7.12 13.13
N HIS A 123 25.15 6.84 13.29
CA HIS A 123 26.17 7.28 12.34
C HIS A 123 26.03 6.59 10.98
N GLU A 124 25.71 5.29 10.96
CA GLU A 124 25.44 4.56 9.73
C GLU A 124 24.20 5.09 9.01
N TYR A 125 23.15 5.46 9.75
CA TYR A 125 21.98 6.12 9.18
C TYR A 125 22.37 7.44 8.49
N MET A 126 23.14 8.29 9.19
CA MET A 126 23.52 9.60 8.68
C MET A 126 24.41 9.51 7.43
N ASP A 127 25.33 8.55 7.40
CA ASP A 127 26.18 8.30 6.24
C ASP A 127 25.38 7.76 5.06
N ARG A 128 24.46 6.81 5.28
CA ARG A 128 23.55 6.31 4.22
C ARG A 128 22.68 7.44 3.67
N ALA A 129 22.12 8.31 4.53
CA ALA A 129 21.32 9.45 4.12
C ALA A 129 22.12 10.43 3.25
N ARG A 130 23.37 10.74 3.63
CA ARG A 130 24.28 11.58 2.84
C ARG A 130 24.60 10.95 1.49
N GLN A 131 24.88 9.64 1.47
CA GLN A 131 25.15 8.91 0.24
C GLN A 131 23.95 8.93 -0.71
N TYR A 132 22.73 8.69 -0.21
CA TYR A 132 21.52 8.75 -1.01
C TYR A 132 21.22 10.16 -1.52
N SER A 133 21.39 11.19 -0.68
CA SER A 133 21.24 12.58 -1.10
C SER A 133 22.20 12.93 -2.24
N THR A 134 23.47 12.49 -2.15
CA THR A 134 24.47 12.71 -3.19
C THR A 134 24.12 11.98 -4.49
N LYS A 135 23.77 10.69 -4.39
CA LYS A 135 23.34 9.88 -5.55
C LYS A 135 22.09 10.48 -6.22
N LEU A 136 21.11 10.88 -5.42
CA LEU A 136 19.89 11.52 -5.90
C LEU A 136 20.20 12.86 -6.57
N GLY A 137 21.10 13.69 -6.03
CA GLY A 137 21.52 14.94 -6.66
C GLY A 137 22.16 14.75 -8.04
N VAL A 138 22.91 13.67 -8.25
CA VAL A 138 23.45 13.30 -9.57
C VAL A 138 22.32 12.86 -10.51
N LEU A 139 21.45 11.96 -10.06
CA LEU A 139 20.30 11.48 -10.84
C LEU A 139 19.33 12.61 -11.19
N ASN A 140 19.13 13.57 -10.31
CA ASN A 140 18.22 14.68 -10.51
C ASN A 140 18.64 15.63 -11.64
N ARG A 141 19.93 15.59 -12.04
CA ARG A 141 20.45 16.35 -13.18
C ARG A 141 20.31 15.59 -14.51
N THR A 142 20.27 14.25 -14.46
CA THR A 142 20.13 13.40 -15.65
C THR A 142 18.66 13.06 -15.94
N LEU A 143 17.84 12.99 -14.91
CA LEU A 143 16.40 12.83 -15.01
C LEU A 143 15.75 14.21 -15.20
N SER A 144 15.01 14.37 -16.29
CA SER A 144 14.20 15.57 -16.48
C SER A 144 13.17 15.66 -15.35
N GLN A 145 13.32 16.63 -14.44
CA GLN A 145 12.33 16.88 -13.40
C GLN A 145 11.00 17.29 -14.05
N LYS A 146 10.08 16.33 -14.16
CA LYS A 146 8.71 16.63 -14.56
C LYS A 146 8.08 17.41 -13.41
N LYS A 147 7.86 18.71 -13.62
CA LYS A 147 6.93 19.48 -12.79
C LYS A 147 5.61 18.71 -12.71
N PRO A 148 4.88 18.80 -11.58
CA PRO A 148 3.53 18.24 -11.50
C PRO A 148 2.75 18.62 -12.74
N VAL A 149 2.17 17.62 -13.40
CA VAL A 149 1.43 17.83 -14.65
C VAL A 149 0.27 18.80 -14.34
N PRO A 150 0.14 19.91 -15.08
CA PRO A 150 -0.96 20.83 -14.86
C PRO A 150 -2.29 20.13 -15.13
N LEU A 151 -3.37 20.61 -14.50
CA LEU A 151 -4.71 20.07 -14.75
C LEU A 151 -5.03 20.14 -16.25
N PRO A 152 -5.66 19.09 -16.81
CA PRO A 152 -6.04 19.08 -18.22
C PRO A 152 -7.06 20.18 -18.49
N SER A 153 -6.89 20.90 -19.60
CA SER A 153 -7.90 21.85 -20.06
C SER A 153 -9.10 21.09 -20.60
N LEU A 154 -10.26 21.24 -19.94
CA LEU A 154 -11.50 20.52 -20.28
C LEU A 154 -12.33 21.23 -21.36
N SER A 155 -12.21 22.55 -21.47
CA SER A 155 -12.95 23.36 -22.44
C SER A 155 -12.24 24.68 -22.70
N SER A 156 -12.28 25.16 -23.95
CA SER A 156 -11.84 26.49 -24.35
C SER A 156 -12.86 27.59 -24.05
N HIS A 157 -14.12 27.23 -23.78
CA HIS A 157 -15.23 28.17 -23.54
C HIS A 157 -15.96 27.81 -22.22
N PRO A 158 -15.38 28.11 -21.05
CA PRO A 158 -15.92 27.67 -19.76
C PRO A 158 -17.31 28.25 -19.47
N GLN A 159 -17.56 29.51 -19.86
CA GLN A 159 -18.85 30.18 -19.63
C GLN A 159 -20.00 29.48 -20.37
N GLN A 160 -19.75 29.00 -21.59
CA GLN A 160 -20.76 28.29 -22.38
C GLN A 160 -21.07 26.92 -21.78
N VAL A 161 -20.04 26.18 -21.34
CA VAL A 161 -20.23 24.86 -20.71
C VAL A 161 -21.01 24.97 -19.41
N LEU A 162 -20.74 26.01 -18.61
CA LEU A 162 -21.46 26.24 -17.35
C LEU A 162 -22.89 26.73 -17.54
N ALA A 163 -23.19 27.38 -18.67
CA ALA A 163 -24.53 27.83 -19.04
C ALA A 163 -25.34 26.77 -19.81
N ALA A 164 -24.75 25.61 -20.09
CA ALA A 164 -25.44 24.50 -20.75
C ALA A 164 -26.55 23.93 -19.87
N ASP A 165 -27.47 23.20 -20.51
CA ASP A 165 -28.58 22.56 -19.81
C ASP A 165 -28.08 21.62 -18.70
N LEU A 166 -28.75 21.68 -17.56
CA LEU A 166 -28.43 20.87 -16.41
C LEU A 166 -28.76 19.39 -16.66
N VAL A 167 -28.15 18.51 -15.87
CA VAL A 167 -28.51 17.09 -15.84
C VAL A 167 -29.99 16.94 -15.49
N SER A 168 -30.70 16.08 -16.22
CA SER A 168 -32.13 15.83 -16.01
C SER A 168 -32.40 15.33 -14.59
N TYR A 169 -33.48 15.82 -13.97
CA TYR A 169 -33.90 15.38 -12.65
C TYR A 169 -34.24 13.87 -12.62
N ALA A 170 -34.73 13.32 -13.75
CA ALA A 170 -35.02 11.89 -13.86
C ALA A 170 -33.77 11.03 -13.64
N ASP A 171 -32.63 11.44 -14.19
CA ASP A 171 -31.36 10.73 -14.04
C ASP A 171 -30.87 10.77 -12.59
N ILE A 172 -31.01 11.93 -11.94
CA ILE A 172 -30.64 12.10 -10.52
C ILE A 172 -31.47 11.16 -9.64
N GLN A 173 -32.80 11.11 -9.86
CA GLN A 173 -33.69 10.21 -9.13
C GLN A 173 -33.36 8.73 -9.39
N GLN A 174 -33.07 8.38 -10.63
CA GLN A 174 -32.67 7.01 -10.98
C GLN A 174 -31.39 6.59 -10.27
N VAL A 175 -30.34 7.42 -10.32
CA VAL A 175 -29.07 7.15 -9.63
C VAL A 175 -29.29 7.03 -8.12
N SER A 176 -30.12 7.90 -7.54
CA SER A 176 -30.46 7.87 -6.11
C SER A 176 -31.15 6.56 -5.72
N LYS A 177 -32.07 6.06 -6.56
CA LYS A 177 -32.73 4.78 -6.36
C LYS A 177 -31.76 3.60 -6.44
N ILE A 178 -30.85 3.61 -7.43
CA ILE A 178 -29.82 2.58 -7.59
C ILE A 178 -28.89 2.55 -6.38
N ALA A 179 -28.48 3.73 -5.91
CA ALA A 179 -27.65 3.91 -4.72
C ALA A 179 -28.33 3.35 -3.46
N ALA A 180 -29.62 3.65 -3.25
CA ALA A 180 -30.40 3.10 -2.15
C ALA A 180 -30.51 1.56 -2.23
N TYR A 181 -30.74 1.02 -3.43
CA TYR A 181 -30.82 -0.42 -3.64
C TYR A 181 -29.48 -1.12 -3.34
N ALA A 182 -28.37 -0.55 -3.80
CA ALA A 182 -27.03 -1.07 -3.50
C ALA A 182 -26.76 -1.07 -1.98
N TYR A 183 -27.15 0.00 -1.28
CA TYR A 183 -27.04 0.07 0.18
C TYR A 183 -27.87 -1.03 0.87
N SER A 184 -29.11 -1.26 0.43
CA SER A 184 -29.95 -2.35 0.93
C SER A 184 -29.39 -3.75 0.63
N ALA A 185 -28.66 -3.93 -0.47
CA ALA A 185 -27.99 -5.19 -0.76
C ALA A 185 -26.77 -5.42 0.16
N ILE A 186 -25.99 -4.37 0.42
CA ILE A 186 -24.82 -4.44 1.31
C ILE A 186 -25.24 -4.77 2.75
N SER A 187 -26.39 -4.30 3.22
CA SER A 187 -26.89 -4.63 4.56
C SER A 187 -27.26 -6.10 4.74
N GLN A 188 -27.42 -6.86 3.65
CA GLN A 188 -27.61 -8.30 3.70
C GLN A 188 -26.30 -9.08 3.89
N ILE A 189 -25.14 -8.42 3.79
CA ILE A 189 -23.84 -9.03 4.10
C ILE A 189 -23.70 -9.11 5.62
N LYS A 190 -24.30 -10.15 6.19
CA LYS A 190 -24.26 -10.47 7.63
C LYS A 190 -24.18 -11.98 7.80
N VAL A 191 -23.59 -12.43 8.91
CA VAL A 191 -23.61 -13.84 9.29
C VAL A 191 -24.97 -14.17 9.90
N ASP A 192 -25.64 -15.18 9.36
CA ASP A 192 -26.89 -15.71 9.92
C ASP A 192 -26.57 -16.71 11.03
N ALA A 193 -27.00 -16.42 12.26
CA ALA A 193 -26.70 -17.22 13.44
C ALA A 193 -27.65 -18.43 13.52
N LYS A 194 -27.15 -19.62 13.17
CA LYS A 194 -27.94 -20.86 13.19
C LYS A 194 -27.86 -21.62 14.51
N GLU A 195 -26.72 -21.53 15.20
CA GLU A 195 -26.43 -22.26 16.43
C GLU A 195 -25.71 -21.35 17.42
N GLU A 196 -25.85 -21.66 18.71
CA GLU A 196 -25.14 -20.93 19.75
C GLU A 196 -23.67 -21.34 19.74
N LEU A 197 -22.77 -20.39 19.50
CA LEU A 197 -21.32 -20.65 19.46
C LEU A 197 -20.71 -20.81 20.86
N VAL A 198 -21.42 -20.42 21.91
CA VAL A 198 -20.94 -20.44 23.29
C VAL A 198 -21.99 -21.15 24.14
N VAL A 199 -21.71 -22.37 24.57
CA VAL A 199 -22.60 -23.08 25.51
C VAL A 199 -22.14 -22.82 26.93
N GLN A 200 -23.06 -22.41 27.80
CA GLN A 200 -22.77 -22.28 29.22
C GLN A 200 -22.93 -23.64 29.91
N PHE A 201 -21.83 -24.16 30.43
CA PHE A 201 -21.86 -25.34 31.27
C PHE A 201 -22.25 -24.95 32.70
N ALA A 202 -23.44 -25.35 33.12
CA ALA A 202 -23.85 -25.34 34.53
C ALA A 202 -23.78 -26.78 35.07
N ILE A 203 -23.22 -26.93 36.27
CA ILE A 203 -23.16 -28.21 36.99
C ILE A 203 -24.46 -28.33 37.83
N PRO A 204 -25.19 -29.47 37.77
CA PRO A 204 -26.43 -29.68 38.51
C PRO A 204 -26.24 -29.76 40.04
#